data_AF-A0A4R4VVB8-F1
#
_entry.id   AF-A0A4R4VVB8-F1
#
_cell.length_a   1.000
_cell.length_b   1.000
_cell.length_c   1.000
_cell.angle_alpha   90.00
_cell.angle_beta   90.00
_cell.angle_gamma   90.00
#
_symmetry.space_group_name_H-M   'P 1'
#
loop_
_entity.id
_entity.type
_entity.pdbx_description
1 polymer ?
#
loop_
_entity_poly.entity_id
_entity_poly.type
_entity_poly.pdbx_seq_one_letter_code
_entity_poly.pdbx_strand_id
1 'polypeptide(L)'
;MKARAPDAARRTPPGRNLLAGVLLGLGTVAFIDEVVFHQLLHWHHFYDRSTSGIGLVSDGLFHAFSWFATVASLLMVATLRRERAFSIAAFAAGWLTGAGFFQLYDGLVQHKLLNLHQIRYGVDLTPYDLTWNALAAVLLLAGIAWWALLWLHYRTEHQTR
;
A
#
# COMPACT_ATOMS: atom_id res chain seq x y z
N MET A 1 17.42 -47.75 7.51
CA MET A 1 16.96 -46.48 6.89
C MET A 1 16.17 -45.70 7.92
N LYS A 2 16.72 -44.62 8.49
CA LYS A 2 15.95 -43.68 9.31
C LYS A 2 15.08 -42.86 8.35
N ALA A 3 13.76 -42.94 8.50
CA ALA A 3 12.84 -42.05 7.80
C ALA A 3 13.21 -40.61 8.14
N ARG A 4 13.60 -39.84 7.13
CA ARG A 4 13.82 -38.40 7.25
C ARG A 4 12.48 -37.80 7.68
N ALA A 5 12.43 -37.22 8.88
CA ALA A 5 11.27 -36.46 9.34
C ALA A 5 10.86 -35.48 8.22
N PRO A 6 9.55 -35.29 7.95
CA PRO A 6 9.12 -34.34 6.93
C PRO A 6 9.80 -33.01 7.23
N ASP A 7 10.58 -32.51 6.26
CA ASP A 7 11.29 -31.23 6.35
C ASP A 7 10.31 -30.24 6.99
N ALA A 8 10.61 -29.81 8.23
CA ALA A 8 9.79 -28.85 8.94
C ALA A 8 9.61 -27.67 7.98
N ALA A 9 8.39 -27.54 7.43
CA ALA A 9 8.08 -26.59 6.38
C ALA A 9 8.74 -25.27 6.75
N ARG A 10 9.76 -24.87 5.98
CA ARG A 10 10.63 -23.74 6.31
C ARG A 10 9.75 -22.50 6.31
N ARG A 11 9.15 -22.18 7.46
CA ARG A 11 8.16 -21.11 7.62
C ARG A 11 8.84 -19.85 7.13
N THR A 12 8.37 -19.34 6.00
CA THR A 12 8.97 -18.19 5.35
C THR A 12 8.83 -17.00 6.30
N PRO A 13 9.88 -16.19 6.49
CA PRO A 13 9.78 -15.01 7.33
C PRO A 13 8.57 -14.19 6.88
N PRO A 14 7.69 -13.75 7.80
CA PRO A 14 6.42 -13.14 7.44
C PRO A 14 6.61 -11.81 6.66
N GLY A 15 7.83 -11.25 6.63
CA GLY A 15 8.18 -10.03 5.92
C GLY A 15 8.00 -10.07 4.40
N ARG A 16 8.16 -11.21 3.73
CA ARG A 16 7.90 -11.28 2.27
C ARG A 16 6.42 -11.13 1.93
N ASN A 17 5.54 -11.70 2.76
CA ASN A 17 4.10 -11.53 2.62
C ASN A 17 3.69 -10.09 2.93
N LEU A 18 4.26 -9.50 3.99
CA LEU A 18 4.05 -8.09 4.33
C LEU A 18 4.45 -7.17 3.17
N LEU A 19 5.64 -7.35 2.60
CA LEU A 19 6.12 -6.51 1.50
C LEU A 19 5.24 -6.65 0.25
N ALA A 20 4.84 -7.87 -0.12
CA ALA A 20 3.88 -8.06 -1.21
C ALA A 20 2.56 -7.33 -0.92
N GLY A 21 2.07 -7.39 0.32
CA GLY A 21 0.91 -6.62 0.78
C GLY A 21 1.11 -5.12 0.60
N VAL A 22 2.21 -4.56 1.13
CA VAL A 22 2.53 -3.12 1.05
C VAL A 22 2.54 -2.64 -0.39
N LEU A 23 3.21 -3.36 -1.30
CA LEU A 23 3.24 -3.01 -2.71
C LEU A 23 1.84 -3.02 -3.35
N LEU A 24 1.00 -4.00 -3.01
CA LEU A 24 -0.38 -3.99 -3.50
C LEU A 24 -1.18 -2.84 -2.89
N GLY A 25 -0.98 -2.52 -1.62
CA GLY A 25 -1.65 -1.41 -0.94
C GLY A 25 -1.34 -0.07 -1.59
N LEU A 26 -0.04 0.20 -1.84
CA LEU A 26 0.44 1.36 -2.59
C LEU A 26 -0.22 1.41 -3.98
N GLY A 27 -0.11 0.32 -4.75
CA GLY A 27 -0.62 0.26 -6.11
C GLY A 27 -2.14 0.41 -6.20
N THR A 28 -2.90 -0.22 -5.29
CA THR A 28 -4.36 -0.18 -5.27
C THR A 28 -4.87 1.24 -5.01
N VAL A 29 -4.34 1.90 -3.99
CA VAL A 29 -4.80 3.24 -3.61
C VAL A 29 -4.36 4.27 -4.63
N ALA A 30 -3.12 4.21 -5.13
CA ALA A 30 -2.64 5.10 -6.18
C ALA A 30 -3.46 4.95 -7.47
N PHE A 31 -3.81 3.72 -7.85
CA PHE A 31 -4.69 3.48 -9.00
C PHE A 31 -6.10 4.05 -8.79
N ILE A 32 -6.70 3.85 -7.61
CA ILE A 32 -8.02 4.40 -7.29
C ILE A 32 -7.98 5.92 -7.34
N ASP A 33 -6.94 6.52 -6.74
CA ASP A 33 -6.75 7.97 -6.68
C ASP A 33 -6.69 8.57 -8.08
N GLU A 34 -5.80 8.04 -8.92
CA GLU A 34 -5.62 8.50 -10.28
C GLU A 34 -6.88 8.29 -11.14
N VAL A 35 -7.48 7.09 -11.13
CA VAL A 35 -8.66 6.82 -11.97
C VAL A 35 -9.84 7.65 -11.51
N VAL A 36 -10.14 7.66 -10.21
CA VAL A 36 -11.35 8.32 -9.70
C VAL A 36 -11.18 9.83 -9.69
N PHE A 37 -10.12 10.35 -9.06
CA PHE A 37 -10.00 11.78 -8.83
C PHE A 37 -9.32 12.50 -10.00
N HIS A 38 -8.31 11.92 -10.64
CA HIS A 38 -7.61 12.61 -11.74
C HIS A 38 -8.38 12.45 -13.06
N GLN A 39 -8.81 11.23 -13.39
CA GLN A 39 -9.34 10.94 -14.73
C GLN A 39 -10.87 11.04 -14.81
N LEU A 40 -11.62 10.47 -13.86
CA LEU A 40 -13.08 10.45 -13.94
C LEU A 40 -13.69 11.76 -13.43
N LEU A 41 -13.28 12.18 -12.24
CA LEU A 41 -13.84 13.37 -11.59
C LEU A 41 -13.12 14.66 -11.96
N HIS A 42 -11.90 14.57 -12.51
CA HIS A 42 -11.09 15.73 -12.89
C HIS A 42 -10.91 16.73 -11.74
N TRP A 43 -10.72 16.22 -10.51
CA TRP A 43 -10.56 17.07 -9.34
C TRP A 43 -9.20 17.74 -9.28
N HIS A 44 -8.14 17.06 -9.73
CA HIS A 44 -6.76 17.52 -9.74
C HIS A 44 -5.90 16.62 -10.65
N HIS A 45 -4.72 17.10 -11.05
CA HIS A 45 -3.64 16.25 -11.57
C HIS A 45 -2.60 16.02 -10.47
N PHE A 46 -1.69 15.06 -10.68
CA PHE A 46 -0.57 14.80 -9.78
C PHE A 46 0.36 16.02 -9.62
N TYR A 47 0.46 16.85 -10.65
CA TYR A 47 1.20 18.11 -10.59
C TYR A 47 0.42 19.24 -11.26
N ASP A 48 -0.20 20.08 -10.44
CA ASP A 48 -1.07 21.18 -10.89
C ASP A 48 -0.34 22.53 -11.01
N ARG A 49 0.95 22.58 -10.70
CA ARG A 49 1.72 23.85 -10.73
C ARG A 49 2.26 24.21 -12.11
N SER A 50 1.66 23.69 -13.17
CA SER A 50 2.11 23.89 -14.55
C SER A 50 0.95 23.80 -15.55
N THR A 51 1.25 23.47 -16.80
CA THR A 51 0.24 23.29 -17.85
C THR A 51 -0.50 21.97 -17.69
N SER A 52 -1.71 21.89 -18.24
CA SER A 52 -2.51 20.65 -18.29
C SER A 52 -1.77 19.50 -18.99
N GLY A 53 -0.94 19.80 -19.99
CA GLY A 53 -0.10 18.81 -20.65
C GLY A 53 0.94 18.19 -19.69
N ILE A 54 1.53 18.98 -18.81
CA ILE A 54 2.45 18.48 -17.77
C ILE A 54 1.67 17.73 -16.69
N GLY A 55 0.49 18.21 -16.30
CA GLY A 55 -0.41 17.50 -15.39
C GLY A 55 -0.73 16.08 -15.90
N LEU A 56 -1.15 15.96 -17.16
CA LEU A 56 -1.43 14.68 -17.79
C LEU A 56 -0.21 13.74 -17.86
N VAL A 57 0.98 14.27 -18.17
CA VAL A 57 2.22 13.47 -18.15
C VAL A 57 2.53 12.99 -16.73
N SER A 58 2.35 13.85 -15.72
CA SER A 58 2.57 13.49 -14.32
C SER A 58 1.59 12.42 -13.83
N ASP A 59 0.33 12.48 -14.26
CA ASP A 59 -0.66 11.42 -14.01
C ASP A 59 -0.22 10.10 -14.63
N GLY A 60 0.26 10.11 -15.88
CA GLY A 60 0.75 8.89 -16.54
C GLY A 60 1.96 8.26 -15.83
N LEU A 61 2.86 9.06 -15.26
CA LEU A 61 3.97 8.56 -14.45
C LEU A 61 3.48 7.99 -13.12
N PHE A 62 2.51 8.64 -12.50
CA PHE A 62 1.86 8.15 -11.30
C PHE A 62 1.10 6.82 -11.54
N HIS A 63 0.43 6.69 -12.70
CA HIS A 63 -0.15 5.44 -13.17
C HIS A 63 0.87 4.33 -13.28
N ALA A 64 1.99 4.62 -13.94
CA ALA A 64 3.04 3.64 -14.14
C ALA A 64 3.56 3.14 -12.79
N PHE A 65 3.78 4.03 -11.82
CA PHE A 65 4.12 3.65 -10.45
C PHE A 65 3.08 2.71 -9.83
N SER A 66 1.79 3.07 -9.88
CA SER A 66 0.72 2.23 -9.31
C SER A 66 0.67 0.83 -9.94
N TRP A 67 0.83 0.78 -11.26
CA TRP A 67 0.80 -0.44 -12.05
C TRP A 67 2.00 -1.34 -11.76
N PHE A 68 3.22 -0.78 -11.75
CA PHE A 68 4.42 -1.56 -11.45
C PHE A 68 4.43 -2.07 -10.01
N ALA A 69 3.95 -1.30 -9.04
CA ALA A 69 3.79 -1.77 -7.66
C ALA A 69 2.81 -2.95 -7.57
N THR A 70 1.68 -2.86 -8.29
CA THR A 70 0.68 -3.93 -8.39
C THR A 70 1.29 -5.20 -9.02
N VAL A 71 1.94 -5.08 -10.17
CA VAL A 71 2.57 -6.21 -10.87
C VAL A 71 3.65 -6.86 -9.99
N ALA A 72 4.52 -6.06 -9.36
CA ALA A 72 5.55 -6.56 -8.46
C ALA A 72 4.95 -7.38 -7.30
N SER A 73 3.87 -6.87 -6.68
CA SER A 73 3.15 -7.62 -5.65
C SER A 73 2.61 -8.96 -6.17
N LEU A 74 1.95 -8.96 -7.33
CA LEU A 74 1.39 -10.19 -7.91
C LEU A 74 2.47 -11.25 -8.22
N LEU A 75 3.63 -10.84 -8.73
CA LEU A 75 4.76 -11.74 -8.96
C LEU A 75 5.31 -12.31 -7.63
N MET A 76 5.39 -11.49 -6.59
CA MET A 76 5.77 -11.95 -5.25
C MET A 76 4.74 -12.95 -4.68
N VAL A 77 3.44 -12.66 -4.82
CA VAL A 77 2.37 -13.57 -4.38
C VAL A 77 2.42 -14.89 -5.14
N ALA A 78 2.63 -14.87 -6.47
CA ALA A 78 2.79 -16.07 -7.27
C ALA A 78 3.95 -16.94 -6.76
N THR A 79 5.07 -16.30 -6.42
CA THR A 79 6.26 -16.97 -5.87
C THR A 79 5.97 -17.56 -4.48
N LEU A 80 5.36 -16.79 -3.59
CA LEU A 80 4.97 -17.22 -2.24
C LEU A 80 3.98 -18.39 -2.29
N ARG A 81 3.03 -18.41 -3.24
CA ARG A 81 2.10 -19.53 -3.42
C ARG A 81 2.80 -20.79 -3.93
N ARG A 82 3.73 -20.67 -4.88
CA ARG A 82 4.54 -21.80 -5.38
C ARG A 82 5.38 -22.43 -4.27
N GLU A 83 5.90 -21.61 -3.36
CA GLU A 83 6.68 -22.06 -2.21
C GLU A 83 5.80 -22.56 -1.03
N ARG A 84 4.46 -22.54 -1.15
CA ARG A 84 3.51 -22.81 -0.05
C ARG A 84 3.77 -21.94 1.20
N ALA A 85 4.21 -20.71 0.94
CA ALA A 85 4.67 -19.71 1.90
C ALA A 85 3.70 -18.54 2.10
N PHE A 86 2.59 -18.52 1.34
CA PHE A 86 1.66 -17.39 1.35
C PHE A 86 0.83 -17.36 2.64
N SER A 87 0.89 -16.23 3.34
CA SER A 87 0.10 -15.93 4.52
C SER A 87 -0.82 -14.75 4.22
N ILE A 88 -2.12 -15.03 4.13
CA ILE A 88 -3.12 -14.00 3.84
C ILE A 88 -3.16 -12.92 4.92
N ALA A 89 -2.94 -13.28 6.19
CA ALA A 89 -2.96 -12.33 7.30
C ALA A 89 -1.78 -11.34 7.21
N ALA A 90 -0.56 -11.84 6.96
CA ALA A 90 0.62 -10.97 6.81
C ALA A 90 0.51 -10.10 5.55
N PHE A 91 -0.05 -10.65 4.47
CA PHE A 91 -0.33 -9.91 3.25
C PHE A 91 -1.38 -8.80 3.47
N ALA A 92 -2.49 -9.09 4.15
CA ALA A 92 -3.53 -8.11 4.44
C ALA A 92 -3.04 -6.99 5.36
N ALA A 93 -2.25 -7.32 6.39
CA ALA A 93 -1.60 -6.31 7.23
C ALA A 93 -0.67 -5.40 6.41
N GLY A 94 0.07 -5.97 5.46
CA GLY A 94 0.89 -5.22 4.52
C GLY A 94 0.06 -4.32 3.61
N TRP A 95 -1.03 -4.83 3.05
CA TRP A 95 -1.92 -4.08 2.17
C TRP A 95 -2.51 -2.85 2.87
N LEU A 96 -3.01 -3.02 4.10
CA LEU A 96 -3.49 -1.90 4.93
C LEU A 96 -2.38 -0.88 5.21
N THR A 97 -1.18 -1.36 5.55
CA THR A 97 -0.02 -0.50 5.82
C THR A 97 0.37 0.32 4.59
N GLY A 98 0.48 -0.31 3.41
CA GLY A 98 0.83 0.37 2.17
C GLY A 98 -0.24 1.37 1.73
N ALA A 99 -1.52 0.98 1.80
CA ALA A 99 -2.65 1.82 1.47
C ALA A 99 -2.71 3.08 2.35
N GLY A 100 -2.64 2.90 3.67
CA GLY A 100 -2.68 4.00 4.63
C GLY A 100 -1.45 4.89 4.56
N PHE A 101 -0.26 4.31 4.38
CA PHE A 101 0.98 5.08 4.20
C PHE A 101 0.90 5.98 2.97
N PHE A 102 0.47 5.43 1.82
CA PHE A 102 0.38 6.20 0.58
C PHE A 102 -0.56 7.40 0.72
N GLN A 103 -1.80 7.17 1.18
CA GLN A 103 -2.77 8.27 1.34
C GLN A 103 -2.29 9.32 2.33
N LEU A 104 -1.65 8.91 3.43
CA LEU A 104 -1.19 9.87 4.44
C LEU A 104 0.01 10.67 3.93
N TYR A 105 0.91 10.02 3.18
CA TYR A 105 2.01 10.68 2.50
C TYR A 105 1.50 11.70 1.49
N ASP A 106 0.58 11.32 0.61
CA ASP A 106 -0.02 12.22 -0.36
C ASP A 106 -0.74 13.40 0.34
N GLY A 107 -1.61 13.08 1.31
CA GLY A 107 -2.41 14.04 2.06
C GLY A 107 -1.60 15.06 2.87
N LEU A 108 -0.46 14.68 3.43
CA LEU A 108 0.36 15.58 4.25
C LEU A 108 1.54 16.16 3.49
N VAL A 109 2.26 15.34 2.73
CA VAL A 109 3.49 15.76 2.06
C VAL A 109 3.16 16.41 0.73
N GLN A 110 2.39 15.76 -0.14
CA GLN A 110 2.16 16.28 -1.48
C GLN A 110 1.17 17.46 -1.44
N HIS A 111 0.07 17.33 -0.70
CA HIS A 111 -0.93 18.40 -0.61
C HIS A 111 -0.52 19.58 0.27
N LYS A 112 0.11 19.34 1.43
CA LYS A 112 0.33 20.40 2.42
C LYS A 112 1.78 20.87 2.51
N LEU A 113 2.74 19.96 2.54
CA LEU A 113 4.16 20.35 2.64
C LEU A 113 4.71 20.89 1.31
N LEU A 114 4.52 20.16 0.22
CA LEU A 114 5.05 20.48 -1.10
C LEU A 114 4.07 21.29 -1.95
N ASN A 115 2.77 21.18 -1.64
CA ASN A 115 1.68 21.84 -2.34
C ASN A 115 1.75 21.58 -3.87
N LEU A 116 1.93 20.32 -4.25
CA LEU A 116 2.00 19.88 -5.65
C LEU A 116 0.62 19.94 -6.32
N HIS A 117 -0.40 19.57 -5.56
CA HIS A 117 -1.82 19.56 -5.90
C HIS A 117 -2.65 19.63 -4.62
N GLN A 118 -3.98 19.77 -4.72
CA GLN A 118 -4.92 19.64 -3.60
C GLN A 118 -5.94 18.55 -3.92
N ILE A 119 -6.50 17.91 -2.89
CA ILE A 119 -7.54 16.86 -3.04
C ILE A 119 -8.68 17.34 -3.96
N ARG A 120 -9.04 18.61 -3.87
CA ARG A 120 -10.08 19.23 -4.71
C ARG A 120 -9.86 20.74 -4.76
N TYR A 121 -10.36 21.39 -5.80
CA TYR A 121 -10.36 22.86 -5.90
C TYR A 121 -11.77 23.45 -5.87
N GLY A 122 -11.85 24.75 -5.53
CA GLY A 122 -13.09 25.54 -5.60
C GLY A 122 -14.12 25.24 -4.49
N VAL A 123 -13.72 24.56 -3.42
CA VAL A 123 -14.57 24.19 -2.28
C VAL A 123 -13.84 24.39 -0.96
N ASP A 124 -14.56 24.35 0.17
CA ASP A 124 -13.93 24.20 1.48
C ASP A 124 -13.23 22.82 1.54
N LEU A 125 -11.90 22.84 1.71
CA LEU A 125 -11.06 21.65 1.73
C LEU A 125 -11.13 20.89 3.03
N THR A 126 -11.49 21.56 4.13
CA THR A 126 -11.46 21.01 5.49
C THR A 126 -12.11 19.63 5.61
N PRO A 127 -13.36 19.39 5.14
CA PRO A 127 -13.96 18.07 5.24
C PRO A 127 -13.25 17.00 4.39
N TYR A 128 -12.69 17.37 3.24
CA TYR A 128 -11.97 16.46 2.35
C TYR A 128 -10.62 16.07 2.96
N ASP A 129 -9.84 17.05 3.41
CA ASP A 129 -8.54 16.83 4.06
C ASP A 129 -8.68 15.98 5.33
N LEU A 130 -9.69 16.26 6.16
CA LEU A 130 -9.93 15.49 7.38
C LEU A 130 -10.32 14.06 7.05
N THR A 131 -11.24 13.86 6.09
CA THR A 131 -11.67 12.52 5.69
C THR A 131 -10.51 11.70 5.11
N TRP A 132 -9.73 12.31 4.22
CA TRP A 132 -8.57 11.69 3.58
C TRP A 132 -7.54 11.24 4.60
N ASN A 133 -7.07 12.16 5.45
CA ASN A 133 -6.03 11.86 6.42
C ASN A 133 -6.52 10.94 7.56
N ALA A 134 -7.78 11.04 7.97
CA ALA A 134 -8.35 10.15 8.99
C ALA A 134 -8.44 8.71 8.47
N LEU A 135 -8.95 8.49 7.26
CA LEU A 135 -8.99 7.16 6.65
C LEU A 135 -7.58 6.59 6.46
N ALA A 136 -6.65 7.41 5.98
CA ALA A 136 -5.25 7.04 5.83
C ALA A 136 -4.61 6.58 7.16
N ALA A 137 -4.81 7.35 8.23
CA ALA A 137 -4.31 7.02 9.56
C ALA A 137 -4.93 5.74 10.10
N VAL A 138 -6.25 5.54 9.93
CA VAL A 138 -6.93 4.30 10.37
C VAL A 138 -6.37 3.07 9.65
N LEU A 139 -6.22 3.13 8.32
CA LEU A 139 -5.64 2.03 7.54
C LEU A 139 -4.20 1.74 7.97
N LEU A 140 -3.37 2.78 8.11
CA LEU A 140 -1.96 2.63 8.47
C LEU A 140 -1.80 2.02 9.87
N LEU A 141 -2.52 2.56 10.86
CA LEU A 141 -2.46 2.07 12.24
C LEU A 141 -3.01 0.64 12.35
N ALA A 142 -4.10 0.32 11.64
CA ALA A 142 -4.65 -1.03 11.60
C ALA A 142 -3.64 -2.03 11.00
N GLY A 143 -2.99 -1.67 9.89
CA GLY A 143 -1.97 -2.49 9.26
C GLY A 143 -0.76 -2.73 10.16
N ILE A 144 -0.21 -1.67 10.78
CA ILE A 144 0.93 -1.76 11.71
C ILE A 144 0.57 -2.58 12.94
N ALA A 145 -0.59 -2.34 13.56
CA ALA A 145 -1.03 -3.06 14.74
C ALA A 145 -1.23 -4.55 14.43
N TRP A 146 -1.88 -4.88 13.31
CA TRP A 146 -2.09 -6.27 12.92
C TRP A 146 -0.75 -6.97 12.62
N TRP A 147 0.17 -6.30 11.92
CA TRP A 147 1.51 -6.82 11.71
C TRP A 147 2.25 -7.09 13.03
N ALA A 148 2.20 -6.15 13.97
CA ALA A 148 2.81 -6.30 15.28
C ALA A 148 2.26 -7.52 16.04
N LEU A 149 0.94 -7.73 16.02
CA LEU A 149 0.30 -8.89 16.64
C LEU A 149 0.75 -10.21 15.99
N LEU A 150 0.79 -10.27 14.65
CA LEU A 150 1.28 -11.44 13.92
C LEU A 150 2.74 -11.74 14.24
N TRP A 151 3.56 -10.70 14.34
CA TRP A 151 4.97 -10.81 14.65
C TRP A 151 5.23 -11.29 16.08
N LEU A 152 4.48 -10.78 17.05
CA LEU A 152 4.55 -11.23 18.44
C LEU A 152 4.17 -12.71 18.55
N HIS A 153 3.08 -13.13 17.91
CA HIS A 153 2.66 -14.53 17.88
C HIS A 153 3.70 -15.44 17.19
N TYR A 154 4.30 -14.98 16.09
CA TYR A 154 5.38 -15.71 15.43
C TYR A 154 6.60 -15.90 16.34
N ARG A 155 7.00 -14.87 17.10
CA ARG A 155 8.15 -14.95 18.02
C ARG A 155 7.92 -15.97 19.13
N THR A 156 6.74 -15.98 19.76
CA THR A 156 6.45 -16.89 20.88
C THR A 156 6.54 -18.35 20.45
N GLU A 157 5.98 -18.69 19.29
CA GLU A 157 6.00 -20.05 18.73
C GLU A 157 7.42 -20.57 18.40
N HIS A 158 8.35 -19.66 18.15
CA HIS A 158 9.73 -19.98 17.77
C HIS A 158 10.73 -19.98 18.95
N GLN A 159 10.37 -19.42 20.11
CA GLN A 159 11.19 -19.51 21.33
C GLN A 159 10.92 -20.77 22.16
N THR A 160 9.75 -21.41 21.96
CA THR A 160 9.32 -22.60 22.72
C THR A 160 9.68 -23.93 22.06
N ARG A 161 10.54 -23.92 21.02
CA ARG A 161 11.03 -25.11 20.30
C ARG A 161 12.55 -25.12 20.27
#